data_AF-A0A0H2WH32-F1
#
_entry.id   AF-A0A0H2WH32-F1
#
_cell.length_a   1.000
_cell.length_b   1.000
_cell.length_c   1.000
_cell.angle_alpha   90.00
_cell.angle_beta   90.00
_cell.angle_gamma   90.00
#
_symmetry.space_group_name_H-M   'P 1'
#
loop_
_entity.id
_entity.type
_entity.pdbx_description
1 polymer ?
#
loop_
_entity_poly.entity_id
_entity_poly.type
_entity_poly.pdbx_seq_one_letter_code
_entity_poly.pdbx_strand_id
1 'polypeptide(L)'
;MIARQWIGIAIAFALPIALVARLTGGTSLAHAFAALGAPQRLGVAAALGAAYVYLACKQHALGIVMHDATHFRLFESRRVNELVGNWLCAFPIGMVTSCYRRSHLPHHLFTNKPNDPYWARLVEDAHYAFPMSRAAFGRILLGDVFGANLRAWWPTLRSWTGWSSVLDNREKLLTPSERRQFVAFWIGALALAAYFGVLSYFLLLWVLPMFTLSLAFIRLRVIAEHDLEKAGHELERTRHVDGGWFERLAIAPLNINYHVAHHLFPSVPLYNLPKMHALLMQEPAFREHAQLWRSYLGRKHGMVRSLLT
;
A
#
# COMPACT_ATOMS: atom_id res chain seq x y z
N MET A 1 -8.81 14.58 -1.33
CA MET A 1 -7.77 13.53 -1.19
C MET A 1 -7.85 12.48 -2.30
N ILE A 2 -8.99 11.79 -2.45
CA ILE A 2 -9.21 10.71 -3.44
C ILE A 2 -8.99 11.15 -4.89
N ALA A 3 -9.68 12.21 -5.34
CA ALA A 3 -9.61 12.68 -6.73
C ALA A 3 -8.17 12.96 -7.21
N ARG A 4 -7.34 13.54 -6.34
CA ARG A 4 -5.92 13.81 -6.65
C ARG A 4 -5.12 12.53 -6.93
N GLN A 5 -5.45 11.41 -6.27
CA GLN A 5 -4.80 10.13 -6.55
C GLN A 5 -5.22 9.60 -7.92
N TRP A 6 -6.52 9.63 -8.23
CA TRP A 6 -7.05 9.19 -9.51
C TRP A 6 -6.57 10.01 -10.70
N ILE A 7 -6.44 11.33 -10.55
CA ILE A 7 -5.82 12.18 -11.59
C ILE A 7 -4.39 11.73 -11.87
N GLY A 8 -3.58 11.50 -10.83
CA GLY A 8 -2.22 11.00 -11.00
C GLY A 8 -2.17 9.62 -11.66
N ILE A 9 -3.06 8.70 -11.25
CA ILE A 9 -3.19 7.37 -11.85
C ILE A 9 -3.52 7.48 -13.34
N ALA A 10 -4.51 8.29 -13.71
CA ALA A 10 -4.92 8.49 -15.09
C ALA A 10 -3.78 9.03 -15.95
N ILE A 11 -3.03 10.03 -15.47
CA ILE A 11 -1.87 10.58 -16.18
C ILE A 11 -0.79 9.51 -16.36
N ALA A 12 -0.48 8.74 -15.32
CA ALA A 12 0.54 7.69 -15.39
C ALA A 12 0.17 6.55 -16.35
N PHE A 13 -1.12 6.27 -16.56
CA PHE A 13 -1.56 5.39 -17.66
C PHE A 13 -1.44 6.07 -19.02
N ALA A 14 -1.92 7.30 -19.14
CA ALA A 14 -2.03 7.99 -20.42
C ALA A 14 -0.66 8.24 -21.08
N LEU A 15 0.37 8.56 -20.30
CA LEU A 15 1.70 8.91 -20.83
C LEU A 15 2.35 7.80 -21.68
N PRO A 16 2.57 6.56 -21.17
CA PRO A 16 3.15 5.50 -21.98
C PRO A 16 2.23 5.08 -23.14
N ILE A 17 0.91 5.10 -22.96
CA ILE A 17 -0.05 4.76 -24.01
C ILE A 17 0.03 5.78 -25.17
N ALA A 18 0.04 7.08 -24.84
CA ALA A 18 0.13 8.16 -25.81
C ALA A 18 1.48 8.16 -26.54
N LEU A 19 2.57 7.83 -25.83
CA LEU A 19 3.89 7.68 -26.43
C LEU A 19 3.90 6.56 -27.48
N VAL A 20 3.36 5.38 -27.14
CA VAL A 20 3.26 4.25 -28.07
C VAL A 20 2.36 4.60 -29.26
N ALA A 21 1.20 5.20 -29.02
CA ALA A 21 0.30 5.66 -30.06
C ALA A 21 0.97 6.64 -31.02
N ARG A 22 1.72 7.61 -30.49
CA ARG A 22 2.46 8.58 -31.30
C ARG A 22 3.56 7.95 -32.16
N LEU A 23 4.25 6.94 -31.64
CA LEU A 23 5.37 6.30 -32.33
C LEU A 23 4.95 5.25 -33.36
N THR A 24 3.78 4.65 -33.19
CA THR A 24 3.37 3.46 -33.97
C THR A 24 2.03 3.61 -34.69
N GLY A 25 1.26 4.66 -34.42
CA GLY A 25 -0.11 4.82 -34.92
C GLY A 25 -1.15 3.96 -34.20
N GLY A 26 -0.78 3.17 -33.19
CA GLY A 26 -1.70 2.33 -32.42
C GLY A 26 -1.26 2.14 -30.96
N THR A 27 -2.09 1.49 -30.14
CA THR A 27 -1.80 1.31 -28.71
C THR A 27 -1.11 -0.01 -28.38
N SER A 28 -0.99 -0.95 -29.33
CA SER A 28 -0.46 -2.29 -29.06
C SER A 28 1.02 -2.28 -28.62
N LEU A 29 1.28 -2.66 -27.37
CA LEU A 29 2.64 -2.83 -26.84
C LEU A 29 3.45 -3.85 -27.64
N ALA A 30 2.86 -4.99 -27.99
CA ALA A 30 3.55 -6.03 -28.75
C ALA A 30 3.99 -5.51 -30.13
N HIS A 31 3.11 -4.78 -30.81
CA HIS A 31 3.44 -4.14 -32.07
C HIS A 31 4.55 -3.09 -31.89
N ALA A 32 4.48 -2.27 -30.84
CA ALA A 32 5.49 -1.26 -30.56
C ALA A 32 6.89 -1.86 -30.37
N PHE A 33 7.03 -2.93 -29.59
CA PHE A 33 8.34 -3.58 -29.38
C PHE A 33 8.86 -4.34 -30.59
N ALA A 34 7.98 -4.71 -31.52
CA ALA A 34 8.35 -5.34 -32.80
C ALA A 34 8.74 -4.31 -33.87
N ALA A 35 8.04 -3.17 -33.95
CA ALA A 35 8.18 -2.20 -35.04
C ALA A 35 9.22 -1.10 -34.76
N LEU A 36 9.46 -0.75 -33.49
CA LEU A 36 10.30 0.38 -33.12
C LEU A 36 11.79 0.03 -33.08
N GLY A 37 12.62 1.01 -33.44
CA GLY A 37 14.08 0.91 -33.30
C GLY A 37 14.53 0.90 -31.83
N ALA A 38 15.77 0.47 -31.57
CA ALA A 38 16.30 0.34 -30.21
C ALA A 38 16.14 1.62 -29.33
N PRO A 39 16.42 2.84 -29.81
CA PRO A 39 16.25 4.05 -28.99
C PRO A 39 14.79 4.31 -28.60
N GLN A 40 13.84 4.09 -29.53
CA GLN A 40 12.41 4.26 -29.28
C GLN A 40 11.89 3.21 -28.30
N ARG A 41 12.32 1.95 -28.42
CA ARG A 41 11.98 0.88 -27.46
C ARG A 41 12.49 1.20 -26.06
N LEU A 42 13.70 1.75 -25.94
CA LEU A 42 14.24 2.20 -24.66
C LEU A 42 13.38 3.33 -24.07
N GLY A 43 12.98 4.31 -24.88
CA GLY A 43 12.08 5.39 -24.45
C GLY A 43 10.72 4.89 -23.95
N VAL A 44 10.11 3.94 -24.67
CA VAL A 44 8.85 3.29 -24.25
C VAL A 44 9.05 2.50 -22.96
N ALA A 45 10.12 1.70 -22.84
CA ALA A 45 10.42 0.94 -21.64
C ALA A 45 10.66 1.85 -20.42
N ALA A 46 11.37 2.97 -20.60
CA ALA A 46 11.58 3.95 -19.55
C ALA A 46 10.27 4.61 -19.09
N ALA A 47 9.40 4.97 -20.04
CA ALA A 47 8.07 5.52 -19.72
C ALA A 47 7.19 4.50 -18.96
N LEU A 48 7.20 3.23 -19.39
CA LEU A 48 6.50 2.14 -18.69
C LEU A 48 7.07 1.92 -17.29
N GLY A 49 8.40 1.92 -17.12
CA GLY A 49 9.06 1.76 -15.83
C GLY A 49 8.74 2.90 -14.85
N ALA A 50 8.77 4.15 -15.33
CA ALA A 50 8.40 5.31 -14.51
C ALA A 50 6.91 5.26 -14.10
N ALA A 51 6.02 4.90 -15.03
CA ALA A 51 4.60 4.70 -14.75
C ALA A 51 4.38 3.57 -13.73
N TYR A 52 5.07 2.45 -13.89
CA TYR A 52 4.99 1.29 -13.00
C TYR A 52 5.33 1.65 -11.56
N VAL A 53 6.45 2.34 -11.33
CA VAL A 53 6.86 2.79 -9.99
C VAL A 53 5.84 3.76 -9.42
N TYR A 54 5.41 4.76 -10.21
CA TYR A 54 4.46 5.75 -9.75
C TYR A 54 3.09 5.13 -9.40
N LEU A 55 2.60 4.20 -10.21
CA LEU A 55 1.33 3.52 -9.98
C LEU A 55 1.39 2.62 -8.75
N ALA A 56 2.52 1.95 -8.47
CA ALA A 56 2.73 1.25 -7.21
C ALA A 56 2.64 2.19 -5.99
N CYS A 57 3.25 3.38 -6.07
CA CYS A 57 3.08 4.42 -5.03
C CYS A 57 1.61 4.82 -4.85
N LYS A 58 0.85 4.92 -5.96
CA LYS A 58 -0.58 5.27 -5.92
C LYS A 58 -1.46 4.16 -5.39
N GLN A 59 -1.12 2.90 -5.63
CA GLN A 59 -1.80 1.77 -5.00
C GLN A 59 -1.65 1.82 -3.49
N HIS A 60 -0.44 2.09 -2.99
CA HIS A 60 -0.25 2.30 -1.56
C HIS A 60 -1.05 3.49 -1.04
N ALA A 61 -1.05 4.63 -1.75
CA ALA A 61 -1.83 5.80 -1.37
C ALA A 61 -3.35 5.51 -1.31
N LEU A 62 -3.90 4.75 -2.26
CA LEU A 62 -5.30 4.30 -2.21
C LEU A 62 -5.55 3.40 -0.99
N GLY A 63 -4.60 2.51 -0.66
CA GLY A 63 -4.64 1.69 0.55
C GLY A 63 -4.68 2.54 1.82
N ILE A 64 -3.92 3.63 1.88
CA ILE A 64 -3.94 4.57 3.01
C ILE A 64 -5.29 5.30 3.12
N VAL A 65 -5.90 5.71 2.00
CA VAL A 65 -7.24 6.31 2.03
C VAL A 65 -8.29 5.28 2.49
N MET A 66 -8.23 4.06 1.99
CA MET A 66 -9.10 2.95 2.42
C MET A 66 -8.93 2.65 3.92
N HIS A 67 -7.70 2.73 4.43
CA HIS A 67 -7.42 2.63 5.86
C HIS A 67 -8.14 3.71 6.68
N ASP A 68 -8.21 4.97 6.24
CA ASP A 68 -9.03 5.99 6.93
C ASP A 68 -10.54 5.68 6.85
N ALA A 69 -10.98 5.06 5.74
CA ALA A 69 -12.35 4.54 5.59
C ALA A 69 -12.66 3.41 6.57
N THR A 70 -11.65 2.62 6.96
CA THR A 70 -11.76 1.58 7.97
C THR A 70 -12.20 2.15 9.33
N HIS A 71 -11.76 3.37 9.65
CA HIS A 71 -12.13 4.12 10.85
C HIS A 71 -13.39 4.98 10.69
N PHE A 72 -14.08 4.90 9.55
CA PHE A 72 -15.21 5.76 9.19
C PHE A 72 -14.87 7.25 9.20
N ARG A 73 -13.67 7.63 8.73
CA ARG A 73 -13.19 9.02 8.76
C ARG A 73 -13.26 9.74 7.41
N LEU A 74 -13.63 9.06 6.32
CA LEU A 74 -13.69 9.70 5.00
C LEU A 74 -14.93 10.58 4.82
N PHE A 75 -16.08 10.12 5.34
CA PHE A 75 -17.37 10.80 5.19
C PHE A 75 -18.22 10.59 6.45
N GLU A 76 -19.08 11.56 6.76
CA GLU A 76 -19.99 11.50 7.90
C GLU A 76 -20.99 10.32 7.78
N SER A 77 -21.53 10.12 6.58
CA SER A 77 -22.41 8.98 6.32
C SER A 77 -21.60 7.70 6.18
N ARG A 78 -21.83 6.75 7.09
CA ARG A 78 -21.21 5.42 7.05
C ARG A 78 -21.44 4.70 5.71
N ARG A 79 -22.63 4.84 5.11
CA ARG A 79 -22.95 4.23 3.81
C ARG A 79 -22.09 4.82 2.70
N VAL A 80 -21.93 6.14 2.67
CA VAL A 80 -21.08 6.83 1.69
C VAL A 80 -19.61 6.47 1.91
N ASN A 81 -19.15 6.41 3.16
CA ASN A 81 -17.81 5.98 3.51
C ASN A 81 -17.50 4.56 3.00
N GLU A 82 -18.41 3.61 3.21
CA GLU A 82 -18.26 2.25 2.68
C GLU A 82 -18.25 2.21 1.16
N LEU A 83 -19.21 2.87 0.51
CA LEU A 83 -19.35 2.85 -0.94
C LEU A 83 -18.11 3.47 -1.61
N VAL A 84 -17.74 4.69 -1.20
CA VAL A 84 -16.61 5.41 -1.76
C VAL A 84 -15.29 4.74 -1.39
N GLY A 85 -15.12 4.32 -0.13
CA GLY A 85 -13.93 3.63 0.34
C GLY A 85 -13.68 2.33 -0.43
N ASN A 86 -14.73 1.56 -0.72
CA ASN A 86 -14.58 0.35 -1.52
C ASN A 86 -14.36 0.65 -3.01
N TRP A 87 -15.27 1.37 -3.68
CA TRP A 87 -15.23 1.53 -5.13
C TRP A 87 -14.05 2.36 -5.63
N LEU A 88 -13.63 3.38 -4.87
CA LEU A 88 -12.60 4.31 -5.31
C LEU A 88 -11.25 4.09 -4.63
N CYS A 89 -11.15 3.21 -3.63
CA CYS A 89 -9.90 2.98 -2.92
C CYS A 89 -9.57 1.50 -2.74
N ALA A 90 -10.46 0.69 -2.15
CA ALA A 90 -10.19 -0.71 -1.82
C ALA A 90 -10.22 -1.64 -3.04
N PHE A 91 -11.35 -1.69 -3.76
CA PHE A 91 -11.53 -2.59 -4.91
C PHE A 91 -10.46 -2.39 -6.00
N PRO A 92 -10.07 -1.16 -6.37
CA PRO A 92 -9.00 -0.92 -7.34
C PRO A 92 -7.69 -1.64 -6.99
N ILE A 93 -7.36 -1.78 -5.70
CA ILE A 93 -6.14 -2.46 -5.23
C ILE A 93 -6.44 -3.88 -4.73
N GLY A 94 -7.59 -4.44 -5.11
CA GLY A 94 -8.00 -5.81 -4.75
C GLY A 94 -8.46 -5.98 -3.31
N MET A 95 -8.44 -4.91 -2.50
CA MET A 95 -8.84 -4.93 -1.10
C MET A 95 -10.35 -4.78 -0.92
N VAL A 96 -10.85 -5.16 0.26
CA VAL A 96 -12.21 -4.82 0.70
C VAL A 96 -12.13 -4.20 2.10
N THR A 97 -12.74 -3.04 2.28
CA THR A 97 -12.61 -2.24 3.51
C THR A 97 -13.03 -3.04 4.74
N SER A 98 -14.12 -3.81 4.66
CA SER A 98 -14.60 -4.65 5.76
C SER A 98 -13.65 -5.80 6.11
N CYS A 99 -13.02 -6.44 5.11
CA CYS A 99 -12.01 -7.47 5.33
C CYS A 99 -10.80 -6.90 6.07
N TYR A 100 -10.26 -5.78 5.60
CA TYR A 100 -9.14 -5.10 6.25
C TYR A 100 -9.51 -4.68 7.69
N ARG A 101 -10.69 -4.06 7.87
CA ARG A 101 -11.22 -3.61 9.17
C ARG A 101 -11.24 -4.69 10.24
N ARG A 102 -11.62 -5.93 9.89
CA ARG A 102 -11.70 -7.06 10.84
C ARG A 102 -10.37 -7.34 11.52
N SER A 103 -9.26 -7.13 10.82
CA SER A 103 -7.92 -7.32 11.39
C SER A 103 -7.33 -6.02 11.94
N HIS A 104 -7.66 -4.88 11.32
CA HIS A 104 -7.05 -3.60 11.64
C HIS A 104 -7.60 -2.94 12.92
N LEU A 105 -8.90 -3.02 13.21
CA LEU A 105 -9.43 -2.44 14.45
C LEU A 105 -8.94 -3.18 15.71
N PRO A 106 -8.90 -4.52 15.76
CA PRO A 106 -8.27 -5.23 16.86
C PRO A 106 -6.79 -4.90 17.01
N HIS A 107 -6.07 -4.71 15.89
CA HIS A 107 -4.67 -4.28 15.92
C HIS A 107 -4.46 -2.94 16.64
N HIS A 108 -5.34 -1.95 16.42
CA HIS A 108 -5.31 -0.69 17.17
C HIS A 108 -5.56 -0.87 18.66
N LEU A 109 -6.52 -1.73 19.02
CA LEU A 109 -6.88 -1.96 20.42
C LEU A 109 -5.81 -2.76 21.19
N PHE A 110 -5.11 -3.64 20.49
CA PHE A 110 -4.24 -4.65 21.09
C PHE A 110 -2.79 -4.59 20.61
N THR A 111 -2.36 -3.48 20.01
CA THR A 111 -1.05 -3.35 19.36
C THR A 111 0.06 -4.04 20.17
N ASN A 112 0.77 -4.98 19.53
CA ASN A 112 1.84 -5.80 20.11
C ASN A 112 1.43 -6.70 21.30
N LYS A 113 0.19 -7.20 21.31
CA LYS A 113 -0.30 -8.20 22.26
C LYS A 113 -0.74 -9.46 21.52
N PRO A 114 -0.87 -10.62 22.18
CA PRO A 114 -1.25 -11.88 21.53
C PRO A 114 -2.56 -11.86 20.73
N ASN A 115 -3.48 -10.95 21.07
CA ASN A 115 -4.75 -10.75 20.38
C ASN A 115 -4.73 -9.68 19.28
N ASP A 116 -3.57 -9.08 18.99
CA ASP A 116 -3.34 -8.29 17.79
C ASP A 116 -3.12 -9.21 16.58
N PRO A 117 -4.03 -9.23 15.59
CA PRO A 117 -3.90 -10.09 14.42
C PRO A 117 -2.66 -9.83 13.57
N TYR A 118 -2.11 -8.61 13.61
CA TYR A 118 -0.89 -8.27 12.88
C TYR A 118 0.30 -8.83 13.63
N TRP A 119 0.41 -8.52 14.92
CA TRP A 119 1.50 -9.03 15.75
C TRP A 119 1.56 -10.56 15.72
N ALA A 120 0.45 -11.25 15.99
CA ALA A 120 0.39 -12.71 16.04
C ALA A 120 0.87 -13.37 14.74
N ARG A 121 0.65 -12.71 13.59
CA ARG A 121 1.15 -13.20 12.29
C ARG A 121 2.62 -12.85 12.07
N LEU A 122 3.00 -11.61 12.35
CA LEU A 122 4.30 -11.08 11.96
C LEU A 122 5.44 -11.64 12.82
N VAL A 123 5.19 -11.94 14.09
CA VAL A 123 6.22 -12.55 14.97
C VAL A 123 6.58 -13.99 14.59
N GLU A 124 5.67 -14.70 13.91
CA GLU A 124 5.92 -16.06 13.41
C GLU A 124 6.56 -16.05 12.01
N ASP A 125 6.55 -14.91 11.31
CA ASP A 125 7.08 -14.79 9.95
C ASP A 125 8.56 -14.41 9.97
N ALA A 126 9.42 -15.34 9.52
CA ALA A 126 10.86 -15.13 9.41
C ALA A 126 11.25 -13.91 8.56
N HIS A 127 10.37 -13.40 7.69
CA HIS A 127 10.61 -12.16 6.95
C HIS A 127 10.56 -10.88 7.80
N TYR A 128 10.07 -10.98 9.05
CA TYR A 128 9.96 -9.90 10.02
C TYR A 128 10.80 -10.16 11.28
N ALA A 129 11.61 -11.21 11.31
CA ALA A 129 12.53 -11.48 12.39
C ALA A 129 13.76 -10.56 12.30
N PHE A 130 13.79 -9.53 13.15
CA PHE A 130 14.93 -8.61 13.29
C PHE A 130 15.66 -8.86 14.62
N PRO A 131 16.96 -8.52 14.73
CA PRO A 131 17.81 -7.97 13.67
C PRO A 131 18.13 -8.99 12.57
N MET A 132 18.32 -8.48 11.33
CA MET A 132 18.57 -9.33 10.15
C MET A 132 19.76 -8.81 9.34
N SER A 133 20.55 -9.70 8.73
CA SER A 133 21.64 -9.26 7.86
C SER A 133 21.15 -8.46 6.65
N ARG A 134 21.93 -7.46 6.23
CA ARG A 134 21.61 -6.63 5.04
C ARG A 134 21.37 -7.46 3.79
N ALA A 135 22.13 -8.54 3.61
CA ALA A 135 22.01 -9.44 2.46
C ALA A 135 20.71 -10.25 2.49
N ALA A 136 20.32 -10.76 3.65
CA ALA A 136 19.05 -11.47 3.82
C ALA A 136 17.87 -10.53 3.55
N PHE A 137 17.88 -9.34 4.15
CA PHE A 137 16.83 -8.35 3.93
C PHE A 137 16.75 -7.90 2.46
N GLY A 138 17.89 -7.67 1.81
CA GLY A 138 17.95 -7.37 0.38
C GLY A 138 17.32 -8.47 -0.48
N ARG A 139 17.55 -9.75 -0.16
CA ARG A 139 16.92 -10.89 -0.86
C ARG A 139 15.40 -10.89 -0.68
N ILE A 140 14.91 -10.59 0.52
CA ILE A 140 13.48 -10.50 0.80
C ILE A 140 12.85 -9.38 -0.03
N LEU A 141 13.41 -8.17 0.02
CA LEU A 141 12.87 -7.04 -0.73
C LEU A 141 12.89 -7.29 -2.25
N LEU A 142 13.98 -7.86 -2.78
CA LEU A 142 14.03 -8.25 -4.19
C LEU A 142 12.98 -9.33 -4.50
N GLY A 143 12.79 -10.28 -3.59
CA GLY A 143 11.74 -11.29 -3.69
C GLY A 143 10.34 -10.68 -3.73
N ASP A 144 10.06 -9.59 -3.01
CA ASP A 144 8.81 -8.86 -3.13
C ASP A 144 8.73 -8.11 -4.47
N VAL A 145 9.79 -7.38 -4.85
CA VAL A 145 9.85 -6.61 -6.12
C VAL A 145 9.62 -7.48 -7.36
N PHE A 146 9.98 -8.77 -7.30
CA PHE A 146 9.76 -9.73 -8.39
C PHE A 146 8.65 -10.76 -8.12
N GLY A 147 7.92 -10.64 -7.01
CA GLY A 147 6.79 -11.52 -6.67
C GLY A 147 7.17 -12.93 -6.20
N ALA A 148 8.46 -13.21 -5.97
CA ALA A 148 8.92 -14.50 -5.45
C ALA A 148 8.37 -14.81 -4.04
N ASN A 149 8.03 -13.79 -3.24
CA ASN A 149 7.51 -13.94 -1.89
C ASN A 149 5.98 -14.02 -1.80
N LEU A 150 5.26 -14.18 -2.92
CA LEU A 150 3.78 -14.22 -2.90
C LEU A 150 3.21 -15.30 -1.98
N ARG A 151 3.92 -16.42 -1.82
CA ARG A 151 3.55 -17.47 -0.86
C ARG A 151 3.59 -16.96 0.59
N ALA A 152 4.62 -16.21 0.97
CA ALA A 152 4.72 -15.60 2.29
C ALA A 152 3.65 -14.52 2.52
N TRP A 153 3.29 -13.78 1.47
CA TRP A 153 2.21 -12.80 1.51
C TRP A 153 0.80 -13.40 1.54
N TRP A 154 0.64 -14.68 1.18
CA TRP A 154 -0.67 -15.29 0.97
C TRP A 154 -1.63 -15.16 2.16
N PRO A 155 -1.21 -15.41 3.43
CA PRO A 155 -2.12 -15.22 4.57
C PRO A 155 -2.65 -13.79 4.69
N THR A 156 -1.79 -12.80 4.41
CA THR A 156 -2.17 -11.38 4.42
C THR A 156 -3.10 -11.03 3.29
N LEU A 157 -2.75 -11.40 2.05
CA LEU A 157 -3.58 -11.18 0.87
C LEU A 157 -4.96 -11.83 1.04
N ARG A 158 -5.03 -13.06 1.56
CA ARG A 158 -6.28 -13.77 1.81
C ARG A 158 -7.18 -13.03 2.81
N SER A 159 -6.59 -12.40 3.82
CA SER A 159 -7.34 -11.69 4.86
C SER A 159 -7.77 -10.27 4.46
N TRP A 160 -7.07 -9.62 3.53
CA TRP A 160 -7.30 -8.22 3.16
C TRP A 160 -8.02 -8.04 1.83
N THR A 161 -7.89 -9.01 0.92
CA THR A 161 -8.38 -8.90 -0.45
C THR A 161 -9.67 -9.66 -0.69
N GLY A 162 -10.38 -9.28 -1.75
CA GLY A 162 -11.55 -10.03 -2.22
C GLY A 162 -11.18 -11.29 -3.00
N TRP A 163 -9.93 -11.43 -3.47
CA TRP A 163 -9.54 -12.43 -4.45
C TRP A 163 -9.81 -13.88 -4.03
N SER A 164 -9.42 -14.25 -2.81
CA SER A 164 -9.69 -15.57 -2.27
C SER A 164 -11.16 -15.75 -1.91
N SER A 165 -11.73 -14.75 -1.25
CA SER A 165 -13.10 -14.79 -0.73
C SER A 165 -14.18 -14.71 -1.82
N VAL A 166 -13.81 -14.36 -3.05
CA VAL A 166 -14.69 -14.50 -4.21
C VAL A 166 -14.90 -15.95 -4.61
N LEU A 167 -13.92 -16.84 -4.42
CA LEU A 167 -14.03 -18.25 -4.80
C LEU A 167 -14.36 -19.12 -3.58
N ASP A 168 -13.70 -18.87 -2.46
CA ASP A 168 -13.86 -19.60 -1.20
C ASP A 168 -14.09 -18.63 -0.01
N ASN A 169 -15.36 -18.49 0.39
CA ASN A 169 -15.78 -17.59 1.47
C ASN A 169 -16.23 -18.32 2.74
N ARG A 170 -15.63 -19.48 3.07
CA ARG A 170 -15.98 -20.27 4.27
C ARG A 170 -15.92 -19.45 5.57
N GLU A 171 -14.92 -18.58 5.68
CA GLU A 171 -14.74 -17.68 6.83
C GLU A 171 -15.70 -16.47 6.84
N LYS A 172 -16.59 -16.37 5.84
CA LYS A 172 -17.59 -15.29 5.70
C LYS A 172 -16.97 -13.88 5.79
N LEU A 173 -15.79 -13.70 5.17
CA LEU A 173 -15.07 -12.43 5.15
C LEU A 173 -15.86 -11.37 4.36
N LEU A 174 -16.48 -11.78 3.25
CA LEU A 174 -17.33 -10.92 2.41
C LEU A 174 -18.82 -11.20 2.64
N THR A 175 -19.62 -10.13 2.70
CA THR A 175 -21.07 -10.24 2.51
C THR A 175 -21.40 -10.59 1.06
N PRO A 176 -22.61 -11.13 0.77
CA PRO A 176 -23.03 -11.37 -0.61
C PRO A 176 -23.02 -10.11 -1.48
N SER A 177 -23.32 -8.94 -0.90
CA SER A 177 -23.30 -7.66 -1.61
C SER A 177 -21.87 -7.24 -1.97
N GLU A 178 -20.94 -7.28 -1.02
CA GLU A 178 -19.54 -6.94 -1.26
C GLU A 178 -18.90 -7.86 -2.30
N ARG A 179 -19.18 -9.17 -2.22
CA ARG A 179 -18.69 -10.14 -3.21
C ARG A 179 -19.17 -9.80 -4.62
N ARG A 180 -20.46 -9.48 -4.80
CA ARG A 180 -21.00 -9.07 -6.12
C ARG A 180 -20.37 -7.77 -6.61
N GLN A 181 -20.25 -6.77 -5.75
CA GLN A 181 -19.67 -5.47 -6.13
C GLN A 181 -18.18 -5.61 -6.50
N PHE A 182 -17.41 -6.38 -5.73
CA PHE A 182 -16.00 -6.65 -6.01
C PHE A 182 -15.82 -7.36 -7.37
N VAL A 183 -16.61 -8.39 -7.62
CA VAL A 183 -16.60 -9.11 -8.92
C VAL A 183 -17.01 -8.19 -10.06
N ALA A 184 -18.10 -7.43 -9.90
CA ALA A 184 -18.57 -6.50 -10.92
C ALA A 184 -17.53 -5.42 -11.23
N PHE A 185 -16.84 -4.90 -10.22
CA PHE A 185 -15.75 -3.94 -10.40
C PHE A 185 -14.63 -4.51 -11.28
N TRP A 186 -14.12 -5.69 -10.96
CA TRP A 186 -12.98 -6.27 -11.68
C TRP A 186 -13.35 -6.77 -13.08
N ILE A 187 -14.53 -7.37 -13.26
CA ILE A 187 -15.04 -7.72 -14.59
C ILE A 187 -15.20 -6.44 -15.43
N GLY A 188 -15.80 -5.38 -14.86
CA GLY A 188 -15.97 -4.10 -15.54
C GLY A 188 -14.62 -3.47 -15.93
N ALA A 189 -13.65 -3.45 -15.01
CA ALA A 189 -12.32 -2.92 -15.27
C ALA A 189 -11.59 -3.67 -16.40
N LEU A 190 -11.63 -5.01 -16.37
CA LEU A 190 -11.04 -5.85 -17.41
C LEU A 190 -11.74 -5.67 -18.76
N ALA A 191 -13.08 -5.61 -18.77
CA ALA A 191 -13.87 -5.41 -19.98
C ALA A 191 -13.60 -4.03 -20.60
N LEU A 192 -13.53 -2.96 -19.80
CA LEU A 192 -13.19 -1.63 -20.27
C LEU A 192 -11.76 -1.59 -20.81
N ALA A 193 -10.79 -2.17 -20.11
CA ALA A 193 -9.40 -2.21 -20.57
C ALA A 193 -9.26 -2.98 -21.90
N ALA A 194 -10.01 -4.07 -22.08
CA ALA A 194 -10.07 -4.82 -23.32
C ALA A 194 -10.74 -4.03 -24.44
N TYR A 195 -11.89 -3.40 -24.17
CA TYR A 195 -12.64 -2.58 -25.14
C TYR A 195 -11.80 -1.43 -25.71
N PHE A 196 -11.02 -0.75 -24.87
CA PHE A 196 -10.13 0.34 -25.31
C PHE A 196 -8.76 -0.15 -25.85
N GLY A 197 -8.52 -1.47 -25.94
CA GLY A 197 -7.27 -2.01 -26.45
C GLY A 197 -6.05 -1.73 -25.56
N VAL A 198 -6.26 -1.49 -24.26
CA VAL A 198 -5.21 -1.15 -23.28
C VAL A 198 -5.01 -2.23 -22.22
N LEU A 199 -5.57 -3.42 -22.42
CA LEU A 199 -5.49 -4.55 -21.48
C LEU A 199 -4.05 -4.88 -21.08
N SER A 200 -3.10 -4.86 -22.03
CA SER A 200 -1.69 -5.12 -21.74
C SER A 200 -1.08 -4.08 -20.78
N TYR A 201 -1.42 -2.79 -20.93
CA TYR A 201 -1.03 -1.75 -19.97
C TYR A 201 -1.69 -1.94 -18.63
N PHE A 202 -2.98 -2.29 -18.59
CA PHE A 202 -3.69 -2.52 -17.34
C PHE A 202 -3.07 -3.68 -16.55
N LEU A 203 -2.77 -4.80 -17.21
CA LEU A 203 -2.11 -5.94 -16.59
C LEU A 203 -0.68 -5.59 -16.12
N LEU A 204 0.10 -4.92 -16.97
CA LEU A 204 1.50 -4.57 -16.68
C LEU A 204 1.63 -3.48 -15.61
N LEU A 205 0.84 -2.42 -15.69
CA LEU A 205 1.01 -1.20 -14.90
C LEU A 205 0.06 -1.12 -13.70
N TRP A 206 -1.02 -1.90 -13.67
CA TRP A 206 -1.92 -1.98 -12.52
C TRP A 206 -1.80 -3.32 -11.78
N VAL A 207 -2.12 -4.42 -12.47
CA VAL A 207 -2.27 -5.72 -11.80
C VAL A 207 -0.93 -6.24 -11.31
N LEU A 208 0.10 -6.22 -12.15
CA LEU A 208 1.43 -6.70 -11.79
C LEU A 208 2.02 -6.00 -10.54
N PRO A 209 2.09 -4.65 -10.45
CA PRO A 209 2.67 -3.99 -9.28
C PRO A 209 1.92 -4.25 -7.97
N MET A 210 0.62 -4.59 -8.01
CA MET A 210 -0.14 -4.97 -6.80
C MET A 210 0.46 -6.19 -6.09
N PHE A 211 1.05 -7.09 -6.87
CA PHE A 211 1.60 -8.37 -6.40
C PHE A 211 3.13 -8.34 -6.32
N THR A 212 3.75 -7.18 -6.53
CA THR A 212 5.21 -7.04 -6.52
C THR A 212 5.65 -5.78 -5.75
N LEU A 213 5.87 -4.66 -6.45
CA LEU A 213 6.46 -3.45 -5.91
C LEU A 213 5.61 -2.81 -4.81
N SER A 214 4.28 -2.88 -4.91
CA SER A 214 3.39 -2.38 -3.86
C SER A 214 3.54 -3.18 -2.56
N LEU A 215 3.77 -4.50 -2.65
CA LEU A 215 4.03 -5.34 -1.48
C LEU A 215 5.39 -5.00 -0.85
N ALA A 216 6.42 -4.72 -1.66
CA ALA A 216 7.71 -4.24 -1.16
C ALA A 216 7.56 -2.91 -0.38
N PHE A 217 6.79 -1.96 -0.90
CA PHE A 217 6.54 -0.69 -0.20
C PHE A 217 5.75 -0.89 1.11
N ILE A 218 4.74 -1.76 1.11
CA ILE A 218 3.98 -2.08 2.33
C ILE A 218 4.90 -2.75 3.35
N ARG A 219 5.75 -3.70 2.95
CA ARG A 219 6.72 -4.34 3.87
C ARG A 219 7.63 -3.31 4.51
N LEU A 220 8.24 -2.45 3.69
CA LEU A 220 9.12 -1.38 4.17
C LEU A 220 8.42 -0.51 5.20
N ARG A 221 7.16 -0.14 4.96
CA ARG A 221 6.36 0.67 5.88
C ARG A 221 6.07 -0.07 7.19
N VAL A 222 5.61 -1.33 7.11
CA VAL A 222 5.28 -2.13 8.30
C VAL A 222 6.49 -2.30 9.20
N ILE A 223 7.64 -2.68 8.62
CA ILE A 223 8.91 -2.78 9.36
C ILE A 223 9.30 -1.43 9.94
N ALA A 224 9.14 -0.37 9.16
CA ALA A 224 9.53 0.97 9.57
C ALA A 224 8.75 1.48 10.79
N GLU A 225 7.45 1.27 10.78
CA GLU A 225 6.53 1.96 11.67
C GLU A 225 6.05 1.10 12.85
N HIS A 226 6.21 -0.23 12.79
CA HIS A 226 5.88 -1.13 13.90
C HIS A 226 7.13 -1.70 14.56
N ASP A 227 7.12 -1.71 15.89
CA ASP A 227 8.15 -2.34 16.72
C ASP A 227 7.57 -3.59 17.37
N LEU A 228 7.76 -4.77 16.76
CA LEU A 228 7.09 -6.00 17.20
C LEU A 228 7.53 -6.48 18.60
N GLU A 229 8.69 -6.02 19.08
CA GLU A 229 9.27 -6.45 20.37
C GLU A 229 8.76 -5.63 21.56
N LYS A 230 8.28 -4.41 21.31
CA LYS A 230 7.88 -3.49 22.36
C LYS A 230 6.40 -3.65 22.72
N ALA A 231 6.13 -4.42 23.77
CA ALA A 231 4.79 -4.54 24.37
C ALA A 231 4.54 -3.55 25.53
N GLY A 232 5.56 -2.82 25.97
CA GLY A 232 5.54 -1.90 27.12
C GLY A 232 4.70 -0.63 26.91
N HIS A 233 5.33 0.54 26.97
CA HIS A 233 4.63 1.82 26.85
C HIS A 233 4.01 1.98 25.44
N GLU A 234 2.77 2.48 25.36
CA GLU A 234 2.01 2.58 24.10
C GLU A 234 2.73 3.43 23.04
N LEU A 235 3.42 4.49 23.47
CA LEU A 235 4.22 5.38 22.62
C LEU A 235 5.43 4.72 21.94
N GLU A 236 5.82 3.54 22.40
CA GLU A 236 6.99 2.85 21.88
C GLU A 236 6.66 1.74 20.87
N ARG A 237 5.38 1.34 20.80
CA ARG A 237 4.91 0.21 19.98
C ARG A 237 4.93 0.51 18.48
N THR A 238 4.72 1.78 18.15
CA THR A 238 4.77 2.29 16.77
C THR A 238 5.60 3.55 16.70
N ARG A 239 6.04 3.90 15.49
CA ARG A 239 7.03 4.96 15.27
C ARG A 239 6.45 6.08 14.42
N HIS A 240 6.96 7.28 14.64
CA HIS A 240 6.92 8.33 13.63
C HIS A 240 8.20 8.26 12.79
N VAL A 241 8.04 8.25 11.48
CA VAL A 241 9.18 8.31 10.54
C VAL A 241 8.89 9.38 9.50
N ASP A 242 9.69 10.44 9.39
CA ASP A 242 9.37 11.57 8.49
C ASP A 242 9.48 11.19 7.01
N GLY A 243 10.72 10.97 6.55
CA GLY A 243 11.04 10.61 5.18
C GLY A 243 11.19 11.77 4.21
N GLY A 244 12.05 11.57 3.21
CA GLY A 244 12.20 12.47 2.06
C GLY A 244 10.99 12.39 1.10
N TRP A 245 11.00 13.23 0.05
CA TRP A 245 9.88 13.32 -0.89
C TRP A 245 9.47 11.97 -1.51
N PHE A 246 10.45 11.10 -1.83
CA PHE A 246 10.17 9.79 -2.42
C PHE A 246 9.63 8.81 -1.38
N GLU A 247 10.17 8.80 -0.15
CA GLU A 247 9.69 7.95 0.94
C GLU A 247 8.24 8.30 1.31
N ARG A 248 7.93 9.60 1.33
CA ARG A 248 6.57 10.12 1.52
C ARG A 248 5.65 9.89 0.32
N LEU A 249 6.19 9.58 -0.86
CA LEU A 249 5.39 9.20 -2.03
C LEU A 249 5.10 7.70 -2.05
N ALA A 250 6.11 6.88 -1.76
CA ALA A 250 6.10 5.43 -1.96
C ALA A 250 5.79 4.62 -0.70
N ILE A 251 6.45 4.95 0.42
CA ILE A 251 6.43 4.16 1.65
C ILE A 251 5.34 4.64 2.60
N ALA A 252 5.19 5.96 2.79
CA ALA A 252 4.19 6.50 3.71
C ALA A 252 3.45 7.71 3.14
N PRO A 253 2.61 7.49 2.11
CA PRO A 253 1.81 8.55 1.50
C PRO A 253 0.75 9.09 2.46
N LEU A 254 0.32 10.33 2.19
CA LEU A 254 -0.84 10.96 2.84
C LEU A 254 -0.72 11.07 4.37
N ASN A 255 0.48 11.38 4.89
CA ASN A 255 0.75 11.63 6.31
C ASN A 255 0.53 10.43 7.23
N ILE A 256 0.41 9.21 6.71
CA ILE A 256 0.33 8.02 7.57
C ILE A 256 1.62 7.81 8.39
N ASN A 257 2.71 8.43 7.94
CA ASN A 257 4.03 8.43 8.55
C ASN A 257 4.05 8.93 10.01
N TYR A 258 3.04 9.71 10.42
CA TYR A 258 2.75 10.05 11.82
C TYR A 258 2.05 8.88 12.55
N HIS A 259 2.60 7.67 12.43
CA HIS A 259 1.86 6.44 12.74
C HIS A 259 1.57 6.29 14.23
N VAL A 260 2.51 6.66 15.11
CA VAL A 260 2.28 6.68 16.56
C VAL A 260 1.13 7.62 16.95
N ALA A 261 1.01 8.80 16.32
CA ALA A 261 -0.10 9.70 16.57
C ALA A 261 -1.44 9.11 16.08
N HIS A 262 -1.41 8.37 14.96
CA HIS A 262 -2.57 7.65 14.46
C HIS A 262 -3.00 6.51 15.40
N HIS A 263 -2.07 5.76 15.99
CA HIS A 263 -2.39 4.70 16.96
C HIS A 263 -3.02 5.25 18.24
N LEU A 264 -2.51 6.37 18.76
CA LEU A 264 -3.08 7.03 19.94
C LEU A 264 -4.47 7.60 19.66
N PHE A 265 -4.68 8.16 18.46
CA PHE A 265 -5.91 8.84 18.09
C PHE A 265 -6.38 8.44 16.69
N PRO A 266 -6.87 7.20 16.49
CA PRO A 266 -7.31 6.71 15.18
C PRO A 266 -8.57 7.42 14.67
N SER A 267 -9.24 8.19 15.54
CA SER A 267 -10.34 9.08 15.17
C SER A 267 -9.90 10.36 14.45
N VAL A 268 -8.60 10.68 14.46
CA VAL A 268 -8.04 11.84 13.74
C VAL A 268 -7.77 11.43 12.29
N PRO A 269 -8.40 12.10 11.31
CA PRO A 269 -8.18 11.78 9.91
C PRO A 269 -6.76 12.16 9.46
N LEU A 270 -6.26 11.46 8.45
CA LEU A 270 -4.88 11.56 7.95
C LEU A 270 -4.40 12.99 7.69
N TYR A 271 -5.26 13.84 7.15
CA TYR A 271 -4.91 15.23 6.81
C TYR A 271 -4.70 16.13 8.03
N ASN A 272 -5.16 15.71 9.22
CA ASN A 272 -4.96 16.41 10.49
C ASN A 272 -3.86 15.77 11.36
N LEU A 273 -3.31 14.61 10.99
CA LEU A 273 -2.22 13.98 11.74
C LEU A 273 -0.98 14.88 11.94
N PRO A 274 -0.54 15.72 10.98
CA PRO A 274 0.56 16.65 11.23
C PRO A 274 0.26 17.64 12.35
N LYS A 275 -0.98 18.12 12.45
CA LYS A 275 -1.41 19.03 13.52
C LYS A 275 -1.48 18.30 14.86
N MET A 276 -2.03 17.08 14.88
CA MET A 276 -2.05 16.24 16.08
C MET A 276 -0.63 15.96 16.58
N HIS A 277 0.29 15.59 15.69
CA HIS A 277 1.69 15.38 16.05
C HIS A 277 2.34 16.64 16.64
N ALA A 278 2.07 17.82 16.06
CA ALA A 278 2.59 19.08 16.60
C ALA A 278 2.06 19.42 18.01
N LEU A 279 0.82 19.02 18.33
CA LEU A 279 0.28 19.12 19.68
C LEU A 279 0.95 18.11 20.63
N LEU A 280 1.07 16.85 20.20
CA LEU A 280 1.74 15.81 20.99
C LEU A 280 3.20 16.16 21.31
N MET A 281 3.91 16.81 20.40
CA MET A 281 5.28 17.28 20.64
C MET A 281 5.39 18.35 21.75
N GLN A 282 4.29 18.96 22.19
CA GLN A 282 4.29 19.86 23.35
C GLN A 282 4.31 19.08 24.67
N GLU A 283 3.84 17.84 24.67
CA GLU A 283 3.81 16.97 25.84
C GLU A 283 5.20 16.38 26.14
N PRO A 284 5.77 16.58 27.34
CA PRO A 284 7.06 16.02 27.72
C PRO A 284 7.12 14.49 27.55
N ALA A 285 6.08 13.77 27.98
CA ALA A 285 6.01 12.31 27.90
C ALA A 285 6.08 11.81 26.45
N PHE A 286 5.46 12.51 25.51
CA PHE A 286 5.54 12.14 24.09
C PHE A 286 6.95 12.34 23.55
N ARG A 287 7.60 13.47 23.86
CA ARG A 287 8.98 13.75 23.41
C ARG A 287 10.00 12.78 23.98
N GLU A 288 9.78 12.30 25.19
CA GLU A 288 10.68 11.38 25.88
C GLU A 288 10.55 9.93 25.39
N HIS A 289 9.32 9.45 25.18
CA HIS A 289 9.06 8.04 24.90
C HIS A 289 8.78 7.71 23.43
N ALA A 290 8.27 8.65 22.62
CA ALA A 290 7.91 8.35 21.23
C ALA A 290 9.16 8.07 20.39
N GLN A 291 9.09 7.04 19.54
CA GLN A 291 10.17 6.74 18.60
C GLN A 291 10.08 7.64 17.36
N LEU A 292 10.97 8.62 17.27
CA LEU A 292 11.01 9.62 16.18
C LEU A 292 12.20 9.39 15.25
N TRP A 293 11.93 9.17 13.96
CA TRP A 293 12.96 8.92 12.95
C TRP A 293 12.87 9.91 11.78
N ARG A 294 14.02 10.33 11.25
CA ARG A 294 14.06 11.30 10.13
C ARG A 294 13.82 10.68 8.75
N SER A 295 14.12 9.39 8.57
CA SER A 295 14.05 8.73 7.26
C SER A 295 13.85 7.23 7.39
N TYR A 296 13.18 6.64 6.40
CA TYR A 296 12.95 5.19 6.33
C TYR A 296 14.24 4.46 5.90
N LEU A 297 14.89 4.94 4.83
CA LEU A 297 15.99 4.30 4.10
C LEU A 297 17.32 5.08 4.19
N GLY A 298 17.41 6.08 5.05
CA GLY A 298 18.59 6.93 5.22
C GLY A 298 19.90 6.15 5.42
N ARG A 299 20.97 6.60 4.76
CA ARG A 299 22.26 5.87 4.76
C ARG A 299 22.89 5.74 6.14
N LYS A 300 22.88 6.76 7.00
CA LYS A 300 23.52 6.68 8.34
C LYS A 300 22.52 6.48 9.49
N HIS A 301 21.31 7.01 9.34
CA HIS A 301 20.29 7.05 10.40
C HIS A 301 18.88 6.68 9.87
N GLY A 302 18.80 5.78 8.90
CA GLY A 302 17.52 5.27 8.41
C GLY A 302 16.93 4.24 9.36
N MET A 303 15.63 4.32 9.63
CA MET A 303 14.90 3.42 10.53
C MET A 303 15.14 1.96 10.15
N VAL A 304 14.90 1.60 8.87
CA VAL A 304 15.08 0.21 8.43
C VAL A 304 16.52 -0.25 8.62
N ARG A 305 17.50 0.65 8.41
CA ARG A 305 18.92 0.33 8.57
C ARG A 305 19.29 0.03 10.02
N SER A 306 18.66 0.64 11.02
CA SER A 306 18.98 0.36 12.42
C SER A 306 18.56 -1.03 12.87
N LEU A 307 17.68 -1.70 12.12
CA LEU A 307 17.28 -3.09 12.37
C LEU A 307 18.19 -4.11 11.65
N LEU A 308 19.17 -3.65 10.87
CA LEU A 308 20.03 -4.54 10.06
C LEU A 308 21.45 -4.65 10.62
N THR A 309 21.99 -5.87 10.59
CA THR A 309 23.39 -6.18 10.93
C THR A 309 24.27 -6.29 9.70
#